data_AF-A0A938TCG1-F1
#
_entry.id   AF-A0A938TCG1-F1
#
_cell.length_a   1.000
_cell.length_b   1.000
_cell.length_c   1.000
_cell.angle_alpha   90.00
_cell.angle_beta   90.00
_cell.angle_gamma   90.00
#
_symmetry.space_group_name_H-M   'P 1'
#
loop_
_entity.id
_entity.type
_entity.pdbx_description
1 polymer ?
#
loop_
_entity_poly.entity_id
_entity_poly.type
_entity_poly.pdbx_seq_one_letter_code
_entity_poly.pdbx_strand_id
1 'polypeptide(L)'
;MHKLFKYIMLIFSLSIHAQNNINPCYSLEASQFDFWIGDWKLEWKDQSGKIQNGTNSIKKILDGCVIEENFDGGEGTPLKGKSNSVYNSFTKKWHQTWVDNTGGYLDFMGNFSNGIMILVREYID
;
A
#
# COMPACT_ATOMS: atom_id res chain seq x y z
N MET A 1 68.98 -13.90 28.52
CA MET A 1 67.92 -14.91 28.26
C MET A 1 66.61 -14.17 28.03
N HIS A 2 66.31 -13.85 26.76
CA HIS A 2 65.04 -13.26 26.34
C HIS A 2 63.94 -14.32 26.32
N LYS A 3 62.84 -14.10 27.03
CA LYS A 3 61.57 -14.76 26.70
C LYS A 3 60.45 -13.73 26.68
N LEU A 4 60.18 -13.24 25.47
CA LEU A 4 58.97 -12.52 25.09
C LEU A 4 57.75 -13.39 25.42
N PHE A 5 56.87 -12.91 26.29
CA PHE A 5 55.53 -13.48 26.41
C PHE A 5 54.64 -12.79 25.38
N LYS A 6 54.35 -13.51 24.29
CA LYS A 6 53.52 -13.09 23.16
C LYS A 6 52.10 -12.78 23.66
N TYR A 7 51.66 -11.54 23.47
CA TYR A 7 50.24 -11.18 23.55
C TYR A 7 49.49 -11.91 22.44
N ILE A 8 48.73 -12.94 22.78
CA ILE A 8 47.78 -13.59 21.88
C ILE A 8 46.49 -12.78 21.99
N MET A 9 46.35 -11.78 21.11
CA MET A 9 45.12 -11.01 20.97
C MET A 9 44.10 -11.87 20.23
N LEU A 10 43.21 -12.52 20.97
CA LEU A 10 42.12 -13.33 20.44
C LEU A 10 41.03 -12.37 19.92
N ILE A 11 41.07 -12.05 18.63
CA ILE A 11 40.04 -11.26 17.96
C ILE A 11 38.82 -12.19 17.77
N PHE A 12 37.87 -12.14 18.71
CA PHE A 12 36.54 -12.69 18.48
C PHE A 12 35.88 -11.85 17.38
N SER A 13 35.86 -12.38 16.17
CA SER A 13 35.04 -11.84 15.08
C SER A 13 33.58 -12.04 15.45
N LEU A 14 32.96 -11.00 16.02
CA LEU A 14 31.51 -10.90 16.13
C LEU A 14 30.97 -10.78 14.70
N SER A 15 30.47 -11.89 14.15
CA SER A 15 29.70 -11.85 12.92
C SER A 15 28.39 -11.10 13.20
N ILE A 16 28.38 -9.80 12.94
CA ILE A 16 27.15 -9.00 12.91
C ILE A 16 26.33 -9.54 11.74
N HIS A 17 25.43 -10.46 12.04
CA HIS A 17 24.40 -10.84 11.08
C HIS A 17 23.39 -9.70 11.07
N ALA A 18 23.55 -8.76 10.13
CA ALA A 18 22.43 -7.94 9.70
C ALA A 18 21.40 -8.90 9.09
N GLN A 19 20.49 -9.41 9.92
CA GLN A 19 19.29 -10.05 9.41
C GLN A 19 18.50 -8.92 8.75
N ASN A 20 18.70 -8.76 7.44
CA ASN A 20 17.82 -8.00 6.57
C ASN A 20 16.48 -8.73 6.52
N ASN A 21 15.75 -8.68 7.64
CA ASN A 21 14.36 -9.08 7.72
C ASN A 21 13.58 -7.92 7.09
N ILE A 22 13.75 -7.77 5.77
CA ILE A 22 13.04 -6.78 4.97
C ILE A 22 11.61 -7.25 4.98
N ASN A 23 10.80 -6.68 5.87
CA ASN A 23 9.37 -6.87 5.86
C ASN A 23 8.90 -6.56 4.42
N PRO A 24 8.21 -7.51 3.74
CA PRO A 24 7.84 -7.37 2.33
C PRO A 24 7.06 -6.08 2.02
N CYS A 25 6.42 -5.50 3.04
CA CYS A 25 5.73 -4.22 2.98
C CYS A 25 6.63 -2.99 2.75
N TYR A 26 7.94 -3.10 2.97
CA TYR A 26 8.91 -2.02 2.74
C TYR A 26 9.75 -2.23 1.46
N SER A 27 9.33 -3.16 0.60
CA SER A 27 9.94 -3.32 -0.72
C SER A 27 9.63 -2.10 -1.62
N LEU A 28 10.44 -1.90 -2.66
CA LEU A 28 10.17 -0.87 -3.66
C LEU A 28 8.83 -1.13 -4.36
N GLU A 29 8.52 -2.40 -4.60
CA GLU A 29 7.27 -2.85 -5.19
C GLU A 29 6.06 -2.51 -4.32
N ALA A 30 6.16 -2.74 -3.00
CA ALA A 30 5.12 -2.36 -2.05
C ALA A 30 4.95 -0.85 -1.86
N SER A 31 5.85 -0.03 -2.42
CA SER A 31 5.76 1.44 -2.40
C SER A 31 5.27 2.02 -3.74
N GLN A 32 5.03 1.17 -4.75
CA GLN A 32 4.63 1.62 -6.09
C GLN A 32 3.30 2.37 -6.13
N PHE A 33 2.40 2.11 -5.17
CA PHE A 33 1.08 2.76 -5.10
C PHE A 33 1.07 4.00 -4.19
N ASP A 34 2.22 4.40 -3.63
CA ASP A 34 2.29 5.50 -2.65
C ASP A 34 1.94 6.86 -3.25
N PHE A 35 2.01 7.03 -4.58
CA PHE A 35 1.60 8.27 -5.26
C PHE A 35 0.12 8.61 -5.05
N TRP A 36 -0.70 7.64 -4.65
CA TRP A 36 -2.14 7.81 -4.43
C TRP A 36 -2.47 8.32 -3.01
N ILE A 37 -1.53 8.19 -2.07
CA ILE A 37 -1.69 8.56 -0.67
C ILE A 37 -1.86 10.08 -0.54
N GLY A 38 -2.86 10.49 0.25
CA GLY A 38 -3.14 11.90 0.51
C GLY A 38 -4.62 12.14 0.82
N ASP A 39 -4.92 13.41 1.09
CA ASP A 39 -6.28 13.89 1.25
C ASP A 39 -6.70 14.65 -0.01
N TRP A 40 -7.81 14.22 -0.60
CA TRP A 40 -8.30 14.70 -1.89
C TRP A 40 -9.65 15.37 -1.73
N LYS A 41 -9.80 16.51 -2.39
CA LYS A 41 -11.10 17.14 -2.66
C LYS A 41 -11.52 16.74 -4.07
N LEU A 42 -12.72 16.20 -4.19
CA LEU A 42 -13.24 15.64 -5.43
C LEU A 42 -14.34 16.55 -5.97
N GLU A 43 -14.36 16.74 -7.28
CA GLU A 43 -15.41 17.47 -8.00
C GLU A 43 -15.79 16.67 -9.26
N TRP A 44 -17.08 16.47 -9.49
CA TRP A 44 -17.61 15.84 -10.71
C TRP A 44 -18.97 16.42 -11.09
N LYS A 45 -19.44 16.11 -12.30
CA LYS A 45 -20.81 16.44 -12.74
C LYS A 45 -21.67 15.19 -12.69
N ASP A 46 -22.87 15.30 -12.12
CA ASP A 46 -23.86 14.24 -12.20
C ASP A 46 -24.55 14.19 -13.58
N GLN A 47 -25.48 13.25 -13.74
CA GLN A 47 -26.23 13.06 -14.99
C GLN A 47 -27.06 14.30 -15.41
N SER A 48 -27.41 15.17 -14.46
CA SER A 48 -28.11 16.43 -14.72
C SER A 48 -27.17 17.59 -15.05
N GLY A 49 -25.86 17.37 -14.99
CA GLY A 49 -24.84 18.40 -15.18
C GLY A 49 -24.55 19.24 -13.94
N LYS A 50 -25.16 18.91 -12.79
CA LYS A 50 -24.91 19.61 -11.53
C LYS A 50 -23.56 19.18 -10.96
N ILE A 51 -22.80 20.16 -10.47
CA ILE A 51 -21.51 19.94 -9.80
C ILE A 51 -21.76 19.29 -8.44
N GLN A 52 -21.07 18.19 -8.19
CA GLN A 52 -21.03 17.44 -6.96
C GLN A 52 -19.62 17.51 -6.37
N ASN A 53 -19.53 17.43 -5.06
CA ASN A 53 -18.27 17.49 -4.32
C ASN A 53 -18.19 16.34 -3.33
N GLY A 54 -16.98 15.83 -3.13
CA GLY A 54 -16.70 14.76 -2.19
C GLY A 54 -15.28 14.84 -1.65
N THR A 55 -14.92 13.88 -0.81
CA THR A 55 -13.58 13.78 -0.23
C THR A 55 -13.08 12.35 -0.28
N ASN A 56 -11.77 12.20 -0.36
CA ASN A 56 -11.11 10.91 -0.20
C ASN A 56 -9.88 11.06 0.69
N SER A 57 -9.76 10.24 1.72
CA SER A 57 -8.58 10.21 2.59
C SER A 57 -7.91 8.85 2.47
N ILE A 58 -6.68 8.85 1.96
CA ILE A 58 -5.91 7.65 1.65
C ILE A 58 -4.63 7.67 2.46
N LYS A 59 -4.39 6.63 3.27
CA LYS A 59 -3.25 6.55 4.19
C LYS A 59 -2.69 5.14 4.29
N LYS A 60 -1.46 5.03 4.75
CA LYS A 60 -0.88 3.76 5.17
C LYS A 60 -1.34 3.39 6.58
N ILE A 61 -1.74 2.13 6.76
CA ILE A 61 -2.11 1.50 8.03
C ILE A 61 -1.32 0.20 8.20
N LEU A 62 -1.49 -0.48 9.34
CA LEU A 62 -0.88 -1.79 9.64
C LEU A 62 0.63 -1.80 9.34
N ASP A 63 1.36 -0.92 10.02
CA ASP A 63 2.82 -0.79 9.89
C ASP A 63 3.29 -0.52 8.45
N GLY A 64 2.49 0.20 7.67
CA GLY A 64 2.84 0.58 6.30
C GLY A 64 2.52 -0.45 5.23
N CYS A 65 1.97 -1.61 5.60
CA CYS A 65 1.66 -2.70 4.69
C CYS A 65 0.42 -2.48 3.82
N VAL A 66 -0.55 -1.73 4.33
CA VAL A 66 -1.86 -1.59 3.70
C VAL A 66 -2.15 -0.11 3.46
N ILE A 67 -2.61 0.20 2.26
CA ILE A 67 -3.18 1.51 1.93
C ILE A 67 -4.69 1.42 2.18
N GLU A 68 -5.18 2.20 3.13
CA GLU A 68 -6.61 2.35 3.42
C GLU A 68 -7.13 3.63 2.74
N GLU A 69 -8.20 3.49 1.98
CA GLU A 69 -9.00 4.57 1.40
C GLU A 69 -10.28 4.77 2.21
N ASN A 70 -10.67 6.03 2.42
CA ASN A 70 -11.96 6.42 2.98
C ASN A 70 -12.61 7.47 2.07
N PHE A 71 -13.58 7.03 1.28
CA PHE A 71 -14.33 7.87 0.34
C PHE A 71 -15.65 8.34 0.94
N ASP A 72 -15.96 9.63 0.78
CA ASP A 72 -17.27 10.21 1.08
C ASP A 72 -17.73 11.07 -0.11
N GLY A 73 -18.84 10.67 -0.75
CA GLY A 73 -19.41 11.36 -1.90
C GLY A 73 -20.17 12.66 -1.55
N GLY A 74 -20.24 13.03 -0.26
CA GLY A 74 -20.85 14.28 0.18
C GLY A 74 -22.39 14.28 0.10
N GLU A 75 -22.99 15.45 0.33
CA GLU A 75 -24.45 15.59 0.44
C GLU A 75 -25.20 15.19 -0.83
N GLY A 76 -24.64 15.49 -2.00
CA GLY A 76 -25.29 15.22 -3.29
C GLY A 76 -25.04 13.82 -3.85
N THR A 77 -24.17 13.02 -3.22
CA THR A 77 -23.95 11.62 -3.56
C THR A 77 -23.67 10.86 -2.26
N PRO A 78 -24.70 10.33 -1.57
CA PRO A 78 -24.56 9.73 -0.23
C PRO A 78 -23.86 8.36 -0.23
N LEU A 79 -22.99 8.10 -1.22
CA LEU A 79 -22.13 6.93 -1.28
C LEU A 79 -20.94 7.14 -0.35
N LYS A 80 -20.70 6.17 0.52
CA LYS A 80 -19.52 6.10 1.39
C LYS A 80 -18.85 4.77 1.17
N GLY A 81 -17.57 4.81 0.88
CA GLY A 81 -16.79 3.63 0.54
C GLY A 81 -15.49 3.59 1.27
N LYS A 82 -14.93 2.39 1.37
CA LYS A 82 -13.58 2.16 1.85
C LYS A 82 -12.91 1.13 0.96
N SER A 83 -11.61 1.27 0.79
CA SER A 83 -10.81 0.18 0.23
C SER A 83 -9.55 -0.08 1.02
N ASN A 84 -9.09 -1.32 0.94
CA ASN A 84 -7.79 -1.75 1.44
C ASN A 84 -6.99 -2.33 0.29
N SER A 85 -5.81 -1.74 0.04
CA SER A 85 -4.87 -2.17 -0.99
C SER A 85 -3.59 -2.72 -0.35
N VAL A 86 -3.15 -3.90 -0.78
CA VAL A 86 -1.97 -4.60 -0.27
C VAL A 86 -1.15 -5.18 -1.41
N TYR A 87 0.18 -5.04 -1.32
CA TYR A 87 1.08 -5.74 -2.23
C TYR A 87 1.35 -7.16 -1.73
N ASN A 88 0.99 -8.16 -2.53
CA ASN A 88 1.28 -9.56 -2.25
C ASN A 88 2.61 -9.95 -2.91
N SER A 89 3.65 -10.15 -2.10
CA SER A 89 5.00 -10.48 -2.57
C SER A 89 5.11 -11.87 -3.20
N PHE A 90 4.23 -12.81 -2.86
CA PHE A 90 4.20 -14.15 -3.44
C PHE A 90 3.65 -14.12 -4.87
N THR A 91 2.51 -13.45 -5.07
CA THR A 91 1.91 -13.32 -6.41
C THR A 91 2.53 -12.19 -7.23
N LYS A 92 3.32 -11.32 -6.58
CA LYS A 92 3.87 -10.07 -7.12
C LYS A 92 2.81 -9.13 -7.68
N LYS A 93 1.62 -9.11 -7.06
CA LYS A 93 0.46 -8.32 -7.50
C LYS A 93 -0.03 -7.43 -6.38
N TRP A 94 -0.60 -6.29 -6.75
CA TRP A 94 -1.47 -5.52 -5.87
C TRP A 94 -2.84 -6.17 -5.82
N HIS A 95 -3.41 -6.24 -4.62
CA HIS A 95 -4.78 -6.66 -4.35
C HIS A 95 -5.50 -5.51 -3.67
N GLN A 96 -6.70 -5.17 -4.12
CA GLN A 96 -7.53 -4.16 -3.51
C GLN A 96 -8.94 -4.70 -3.31
N THR A 97 -9.50 -4.47 -2.14
CA THR A 97 -10.93 -4.74 -1.88
C THR A 97 -11.61 -3.43 -1.58
N TRP A 98 -12.71 -3.14 -2.29
CA TRP A 98 -13.61 -2.03 -2.01
C TRP A 98 -14.91 -2.54 -1.39
N VAL A 99 -15.43 -1.81 -0.40
CA VAL A 99 -16.75 -1.99 0.17
C VAL A 99 -17.45 -0.64 0.36
N ASP A 100 -18.78 -0.62 0.31
CA ASP A 100 -19.55 0.61 0.50
C ASP A 100 -20.87 0.45 1.25
N ASN A 101 -21.46 1.58 1.61
CA ASN A 101 -22.72 1.68 2.35
C ASN A 101 -23.96 1.27 1.53
N THR A 102 -23.80 0.86 0.27
CA THR A 102 -24.87 0.29 -0.55
C THR A 102 -24.80 -1.24 -0.62
N GLY A 103 -23.83 -1.84 0.07
CA GLY A 103 -23.56 -3.28 0.03
C GLY A 103 -22.68 -3.70 -1.15
N GLY A 104 -22.04 -2.74 -1.83
CA GLY A 104 -21.08 -3.01 -2.88
C GLY A 104 -19.85 -3.73 -2.34
N TYR A 105 -19.36 -4.70 -3.10
CA TYR A 105 -18.11 -5.42 -2.87
C TYR A 105 -17.40 -5.58 -4.20
N LEU A 106 -16.16 -5.11 -4.29
CA LEU A 106 -15.33 -5.23 -5.48
C LEU A 106 -13.95 -5.74 -5.07
N ASP A 107 -13.47 -6.79 -5.70
CA ASP A 107 -12.13 -7.31 -5.56
C ASP A 107 -11.34 -7.04 -6.84
N PHE A 108 -10.23 -6.33 -6.69
CA PHE A 108 -9.33 -6.00 -7.79
C PHE A 108 -7.96 -6.62 -7.56
N MET A 109 -7.32 -6.99 -8.66
CA MET A 109 -5.93 -7.39 -8.68
C MET A 109 -5.19 -6.70 -9.83
N GLY A 110 -3.89 -6.51 -9.67
CA GLY A 110 -3.16 -5.77 -10.69
C GLY A 110 -1.69 -5.54 -10.40
N ASN A 111 -1.09 -4.68 -11.21
CA ASN A 111 0.35 -4.41 -11.22
C ASN A 111 0.63 -2.96 -11.55
N PHE A 112 1.80 -2.50 -11.10
CA PHE A 112 2.39 -1.25 -11.56
C PHE A 112 3.34 -1.53 -12.73
N SER A 113 3.16 -0.83 -13.85
CA SER A 113 4.03 -0.94 -15.01
C SER A 113 4.09 0.39 -15.75
N ASN A 114 5.29 0.77 -16.21
CA ASN A 114 5.51 2.00 -16.99
C ASN A 114 4.95 3.28 -16.33
N GLY A 115 5.03 3.38 -15.01
CA GLY A 115 4.51 4.53 -14.26
C GLY A 115 3.01 4.49 -13.98
N ILE A 116 2.32 3.41 -14.35
CA ILE A 116 0.85 3.30 -14.28
C ILE A 116 0.49 2.15 -13.33
N MET A 117 -0.37 2.42 -12.35
CA MET A 117 -1.05 1.39 -11.58
C MET A 117 -2.29 0.93 -12.33
N ILE A 118 -2.38 -0.36 -12.63
CA ILE A 118 -3.54 -0.98 -13.28
C ILE A 118 -4.14 -2.00 -12.32
N LEU A 119 -5.38 -1.78 -11.90
CA LEU A 119 -6.17 -2.69 -11.07
C LEU A 119 -7.41 -3.12 -11.86
N VAL A 120 -7.59 -4.42 -12.00
CA VAL A 120 -8.69 -5.01 -12.78
C VAL A 120 -9.44 -6.03 -11.94
N ARG A 121 -10.72 -6.20 -12.26
CA ARG A 121 -11.54 -7.30 -11.75
C ARG A 121 -12.07 -8.10 -12.92
N GLU A 122 -12.14 -9.42 -12.77
CA GLU A 122 -12.83 -10.27 -13.72
C GLU A 122 -14.27 -10.42 -13.27
N TYR A 123 -15.22 -10.18 -14.17
CA TYR A 123 -16.61 -10.53 -13.94
C TYR A 123 -16.77 -11.99 -14.37
N ILE A 124 -17.15 -12.85 -13.43
CA ILE A 124 -17.58 -14.21 -13.75
C ILE A 124 -19.11 -14.14 -13.77
N ASP A 125 -19.68 -14.35 -14.95
CA ASP A 125 -21.14 -14.42 -15.18
C ASP A 125 -21.77 -15.63 -14.49
#